data_AF-A0A5C5W2U9-F1
#
_entry.id   AF-A0A5C5W2U9-F1
#
_cell.length_a   1.000
_cell.length_b   1.000
_cell.length_c   1.000
_cell.angle_alpha   90.00
_cell.angle_beta   90.00
_cell.angle_gamma   90.00
#
_symmetry.space_group_name_H-M   'P 1'
#
loop_
_entity.id
_entity.type
_entity.pdbx_description
1 polymer ?
#
loop_
_entity_poly.entity_id
_entity_poly.type
_entity_poly.pdbx_seq_one_letter_code
_entity_poly.pdbx_strand_id
1 'polypeptide(L)'
;MNGRLLEKYVGRNGGNGEIAPAQEETEIDDLGCFGWLRGIRDRSLAVELRQANGNIVAIPYHGIERFAFDPSEGIVLTVSGGKVVLKGRNLNAEMRPTIRLFEGLARHRVPWIREVQGSEGLAAAGNATVVDSIQW
;
A
#
# COMPACT_ATOMS: atom_id res chain seq x y z
N MET A 1 35.36 16.87 35.22
CA MET A 1 34.79 16.95 33.85
C MET A 1 33.57 16.05 33.79
N ASN A 2 32.36 16.58 33.99
CA ASN A 2 31.07 15.93 33.70
C ASN A 2 29.95 16.93 33.99
N GLY A 3 29.64 17.80 33.02
CA GLY A 3 28.55 18.78 33.12
C GLY A 3 27.93 19.19 31.80
N ARG A 4 28.50 18.77 30.66
CA ARG A 4 28.10 19.24 29.33
C ARG A 4 27.00 18.43 28.63
N LEU A 5 26.50 17.37 29.26
CA LEU A 5 25.53 16.45 28.64
C LEU A 5 24.08 16.65 29.13
N LEU A 6 23.88 17.33 30.27
CA LEU A 6 22.55 17.63 30.83
C LEU A 6 21.96 18.94 30.31
N GLU A 7 22.78 19.90 29.86
CA GLU A 7 22.30 21.18 29.28
C GLU A 7 21.55 21.00 27.96
N LYS A 8 21.78 19.91 27.22
CA LYS A 8 21.14 19.66 25.93
C LYS A 8 19.67 19.23 26.05
N TYR A 9 19.22 18.85 27.25
CA TYR A 9 17.88 18.30 27.47
C TYR A 9 16.93 19.20 28.28
N VAL A 10 17.37 20.36 28.79
CA VAL A 10 16.56 21.19 29.72
C VAL A 10 16.21 22.58 29.16
N GLY A 11 16.78 23.02 28.04
CA GLY A 11 16.69 24.42 27.61
C GLY A 11 16.00 24.69 26.27
N ARG A 12 14.67 24.50 26.15
CA ARG A 12 13.79 25.40 25.36
C ARG A 12 12.29 25.05 25.49
N ASN A 13 11.75 25.31 26.67
CA ASN A 13 10.33 25.64 26.84
C ASN A 13 10.27 27.17 26.95
N GLY A 14 9.74 27.88 25.94
CA GLY A 14 9.51 29.33 26.07
C GLY A 14 9.70 30.18 24.81
N GLY A 15 9.26 29.72 23.63
CA GLY A 15 9.21 30.57 22.44
C GLY A 15 7.90 30.37 21.70
N ASN A 16 7.17 31.46 21.44
CA ASN A 16 6.00 31.55 20.58
C ASN A 16 6.35 31.10 19.15
N GLY A 17 6.53 29.80 18.95
CA GLY A 17 6.56 29.17 17.65
C GLY A 17 5.15 28.70 17.37
N GLU A 18 4.52 29.22 16.32
CA GLU A 18 3.42 28.54 15.67
C GLU A 18 3.82 27.07 15.55
N ILE A 19 3.08 26.19 16.23
CA ILE A 19 3.21 24.75 16.04
C ILE A 19 2.75 24.55 14.60
N ALA A 20 3.70 24.55 13.66
CA ALA A 20 3.44 24.03 12.33
C ALA A 20 2.79 22.66 12.56
N PRO A 21 1.60 22.40 11.99
CA PRO A 21 0.93 21.13 12.22
C PRO A 21 1.96 20.06 11.87
N ALA A 22 2.29 19.18 12.83
CA ALA A 22 3.06 18.00 12.54
C ALA A 22 2.33 17.35 11.38
N GLN A 23 2.94 17.37 10.19
CA GLN A 23 2.44 16.57 9.08
C GLN A 23 2.45 15.16 9.63
N GLU A 24 1.26 14.61 9.89
CA GLU A 24 1.11 13.19 10.16
C GLU A 24 1.75 12.50 8.95
N GLU A 25 2.97 12.01 9.12
CA GLU A 25 3.60 11.20 8.11
C GLU A 25 2.71 9.97 7.97
N THR A 26 1.92 9.93 6.90
CA THR A 26 1.08 8.78 6.61
C THR A 26 1.99 7.56 6.55
N GLU A 27 1.76 6.57 7.43
CA GLU A 27 2.53 5.32 7.50
C GLU A 27 2.41 4.48 6.21
N ILE A 28 1.46 4.86 5.36
CA ILE A 28 1.11 4.24 4.09
C ILE A 28 1.42 5.22 2.96
N ASP A 29 2.31 4.82 2.05
CA ASP A 29 2.45 5.47 0.76
C ASP A 29 1.28 5.13 -0.15
N ASP A 30 0.65 6.14 -0.74
CA ASP A 30 -0.30 5.97 -1.83
C ASP A 30 0.46 5.85 -3.16
N LEU A 31 0.32 4.71 -3.83
CA LEU A 31 0.96 4.41 -5.11
C LEU A 31 -0.07 4.37 -6.25
N GLY A 32 -1.15 5.15 -6.13
CA GLY A 32 -2.22 5.21 -7.12
C GLY A 32 -3.22 4.09 -6.89
N CYS A 33 -2.93 2.87 -7.35
CA CYS A 33 -3.88 1.75 -7.26
C CYS A 33 -3.73 0.87 -6.02
N PHE A 34 -2.70 1.09 -5.19
CA PHE A 34 -2.50 0.36 -3.95
C PHE A 34 -1.72 1.18 -2.93
N GLY A 35 -1.90 0.83 -1.65
CA GLY A 35 -1.12 1.39 -0.55
C GLY A 35 0.15 0.58 -0.28
N TRP A 36 1.15 1.21 0.32
CA TRP A 36 2.38 0.56 0.72
C TRP A 36 2.84 0.98 2.12
N LEU A 37 2.96 0.02 3.04
CA LEU A 37 3.51 0.29 4.37
C LEU A 37 4.98 0.71 4.28
N ARG A 38 5.36 1.83 4.89
CA ARG A 38 6.76 2.30 4.88
C ARG A 38 7.67 1.51 5.82
N GLY A 39 7.19 1.14 7.01
CA GLY A 39 8.03 0.50 8.02
C GLY A 39 8.53 -0.88 7.58
N ILE A 40 9.84 -1.13 7.77
CA ILE A 40 10.52 -2.35 7.29
C ILE A 40 9.90 -3.62 7.93
N ARG A 41 9.48 -3.51 9.18
CA ARG A 41 8.88 -4.61 9.96
C ARG A 41 7.35 -4.64 9.91
N ASP A 42 6.73 -3.59 9.37
CA ASP A 42 5.29 -3.46 9.41
C ASP A 42 4.65 -4.43 8.42
N ARG A 43 3.54 -5.01 8.85
CA ARG A 43 2.74 -5.97 8.09
C ARG A 43 1.29 -5.63 8.31
N SER A 44 0.51 -5.62 7.24
CA SER A 44 -0.93 -5.46 7.34
C SER A 44 -1.56 -6.78 7.78
N LEU A 45 -2.60 -6.71 8.61
CA LEU A 45 -3.37 -7.89 9.02
C LEU A 45 -4.35 -8.34 7.94
N ALA A 46 -4.81 -7.42 7.11
CA ALA A 46 -5.73 -7.65 6.01
C ALA A 46 -5.35 -6.79 4.79
N VAL A 47 -5.84 -7.18 3.62
CA VAL A 47 -5.83 -6.32 2.42
C VAL A 47 -7.26 -5.92 2.10
N GLU A 48 -7.51 -4.62 2.01
CA GLU A 48 -8.76 -4.09 1.48
C GLU A 48 -8.75 -4.12 -0.05
N LEU A 49 -9.83 -4.62 -0.64
CA LEU A 49 -10.08 -4.64 -2.06
C LEU A 49 -11.24 -3.70 -2.33
N ARG A 50 -10.99 -2.63 -3.09
CA ARG A 50 -11.93 -1.54 -3.31
C ARG A 50 -12.33 -1.52 -4.79
N GLN A 51 -13.51 -2.00 -5.11
CA GLN A 51 -14.09 -1.84 -6.44
C GLN A 51 -14.47 -0.37 -6.64
N ALA A 52 -14.39 0.09 -7.88
CA ALA A 52 -14.73 1.46 -8.22
C ALA A 52 -16.25 1.72 -8.23
N ASN A 53 -17.08 0.67 -8.17
CA ASN A 53 -18.51 0.79 -7.87
C ASN A 53 -18.81 1.13 -6.39
N GLY A 54 -17.78 1.25 -5.54
CA GLY A 54 -17.90 1.55 -4.11
C GLY A 54 -17.95 0.33 -3.20
N ASN A 55 -18.00 -0.89 -3.74
CA ASN A 55 -17.92 -2.10 -2.93
C ASN A 55 -16.50 -2.27 -2.38
N ILE A 56 -16.41 -2.57 -1.09
CA ILE A 56 -15.14 -2.81 -0.40
C ILE A 56 -15.25 -4.11 0.37
N VAL A 57 -14.23 -4.96 0.24
CA VAL A 57 -14.06 -6.17 1.06
C VAL A 57 -12.65 -6.20 1.62
N ALA A 58 -12.51 -6.54 2.90
CA ALA A 58 -11.22 -6.74 3.53
C ALA A 58 -10.97 -8.25 3.71
N ILE A 59 -9.86 -8.74 3.19
CA ILE A 59 -9.48 -10.15 3.32
C ILE A 59 -8.28 -10.24 4.27
N PRO A 60 -8.41 -10.95 5.41
CA PRO A 60 -7.28 -11.17 6.28
C PRO A 60 -6.17 -11.93 5.56
N TYR A 61 -4.92 -11.47 5.70
CA TYR A 61 -3.78 -12.10 5.04
C TYR A 61 -3.60 -13.57 5.45
N HIS A 62 -3.94 -13.91 6.69
CA HIS A 62 -3.91 -15.29 7.18
C HIS A 62 -4.96 -16.20 6.53
N GLY A 63 -5.98 -15.65 5.89
CA GLY A 63 -7.02 -16.38 5.16
C GLY A 63 -6.73 -16.54 3.67
N ILE A 64 -5.59 -16.04 3.18
CA ILE A 64 -5.17 -16.19 1.78
C ILE A 64 -4.24 -17.39 1.70
N GLU A 65 -4.69 -18.42 0.98
CA GLU A 65 -4.00 -19.70 0.85
C GLU A 65 -2.86 -19.64 -0.16
N ARG A 66 -3.02 -18.81 -1.20
CA ARG A 66 -2.03 -18.70 -2.29
C ARG A 66 -2.13 -17.35 -2.99
N PHE A 67 -0.96 -16.80 -3.32
CA PHE A 67 -0.80 -15.73 -4.29
C PHE A 67 -0.17 -16.30 -5.57
N ALA A 68 -0.76 -16.02 -6.72
CA ALA A 68 -0.20 -16.39 -8.01
C ALA A 68 -0.23 -15.20 -8.96
N PHE A 69 0.81 -15.05 -9.79
CA PHE A 69 0.83 -14.10 -10.88
C PHE A 69 0.99 -14.86 -12.20
N ASP A 70 0.10 -14.57 -13.14
CA ASP A 70 0.16 -15.02 -14.52
C ASP A 70 0.03 -13.76 -15.40
N PRO A 71 0.94 -13.50 -16.35
CA PRO A 71 0.85 -12.30 -17.20
C PRO A 71 -0.43 -12.19 -18.03
N SER A 72 -1.08 -13.31 -18.36
CA SER A 72 -2.35 -13.37 -19.08
C SER A 72 -3.56 -13.32 -18.16
N GLU A 73 -3.45 -13.82 -16.92
CA GLU A 73 -4.56 -13.77 -15.96
C GLU A 73 -4.52 -12.64 -14.93
N GLY A 74 -3.37 -12.02 -14.68
CA GLY A 74 -3.17 -11.07 -13.59
C GLY A 74 -2.76 -11.73 -12.27
N ILE A 75 -3.12 -11.09 -11.14
CA ILE A 75 -2.81 -11.63 -9.80
C ILE A 75 -4.04 -12.37 -9.27
N VAL A 76 -3.85 -13.62 -8.86
CA VAL A 76 -4.89 -14.45 -8.27
C VAL A 76 -4.58 -14.66 -6.78
N LEU A 77 -5.57 -14.36 -5.93
CA LEU A 77 -5.56 -14.66 -4.51
C LEU A 77 -6.53 -15.82 -4.26
N THR A 78 -6.02 -16.98 -3.89
CA THR A 78 -6.86 -18.12 -3.49
C THR A 78 -7.22 -17.97 -2.02
N VAL A 79 -8.51 -18.06 -1.72
CA VAL A 79 -9.06 -17.97 -0.36
C VAL A 79 -10.00 -19.15 -0.12
N SER A 80 -10.30 -19.46 1.14
CA SER A 80 -11.27 -20.52 1.45
C SER A 80 -12.62 -20.21 0.79
N GLY A 81 -13.04 -21.08 -0.14
CA GLY A 81 -14.32 -20.99 -0.83
C GLY A 81 -14.31 -20.17 -2.13
N GLY A 82 -13.16 -19.69 -2.60
CA GLY A 82 -13.12 -18.95 -3.87
C GLY A 82 -11.76 -18.43 -4.30
N LYS A 83 -11.77 -17.50 -5.25
CA LYS A 83 -10.58 -16.77 -5.66
C LYS A 83 -10.93 -15.32 -5.93
N VAL A 84 -10.01 -14.42 -5.60
CA VAL A 84 -10.02 -13.05 -6.07
C VAL A 84 -9.07 -12.92 -7.25
N VAL A 85 -9.48 -12.23 -8.30
CA VAL A 85 -8.63 -11.95 -9.46
C VAL A 85 -8.46 -10.44 -9.65
N LEU A 86 -7.21 -10.00 -9.63
CA LEU A 86 -6.81 -8.64 -9.98
C LEU A 86 -6.37 -8.61 -11.45
N LYS A 87 -7.12 -7.90 -12.27
CA LYS A 87 -6.81 -7.64 -13.68
C LYS A 87 -6.24 -6.24 -13.83
N GLY A 88 -5.30 -6.09 -14.75
CA GLY A 88 -4.70 -4.80 -15.03
C GLY A 88 -3.39 -4.91 -15.78
N ARG A 89 -2.63 -3.82 -15.76
CA ARG A 89 -1.31 -3.71 -16.40
C ARG A 89 -0.22 -3.46 -15.38
N ASN A 90 0.99 -3.93 -15.69
CA ASN A 90 2.18 -3.74 -14.86
C ASN A 90 2.02 -4.26 -13.41
N LEU A 91 1.20 -5.30 -13.20
CA LEU A 91 0.85 -5.83 -11.87
C LEU A 91 2.03 -6.47 -11.12
N ASN A 92 3.05 -6.93 -11.84
CA ASN A 92 4.31 -7.43 -11.27
C ASN A 92 5.52 -6.60 -11.71
N ALA A 93 5.28 -5.42 -12.30
CA ALA A 93 6.35 -4.51 -12.68
C ALA A 93 6.88 -3.76 -11.46
N GLU A 94 8.13 -3.31 -11.57
CA GLU A 94 8.72 -2.43 -10.57
C GLU A 94 8.19 -1.00 -10.73
N MET A 95 7.47 -0.53 -9.71
CA MET A 95 6.88 0.80 -9.70
C MET A 95 7.85 1.86 -9.15
N ARG A 96 8.59 1.47 -8.11
CA ARG A 96 9.72 2.18 -7.49
C ARG A 96 10.76 1.13 -7.11
N PRO A 97 12.02 1.50 -6.85
CA PRO A 97 13.04 0.53 -6.42
C PRO A 97 12.52 -0.33 -5.28
N THR A 98 12.53 -1.66 -5.46
CA THR A 98 12.05 -2.68 -4.50
C THR A 98 10.53 -2.74 -4.24
N ILE A 99 9.72 -1.94 -4.94
CA ILE A 99 8.27 -1.91 -4.76
C ILE A 99 7.58 -2.51 -5.98
N ARG A 100 6.88 -3.64 -5.74
CA ARG A 100 6.05 -4.37 -6.70
C ARG A 100 4.77 -4.80 -6.00
N LEU A 101 3.63 -4.69 -6.68
CA LEU A 101 2.33 -5.04 -6.09
C LEU A 101 2.27 -6.52 -5.67
N PHE A 102 2.59 -7.45 -6.58
CA PHE A 102 2.58 -8.88 -6.27
C PHE A 102 3.48 -9.25 -5.08
N GLU A 103 4.71 -8.75 -5.06
CA GLU A 103 5.63 -8.99 -3.95
C GLU A 103 5.16 -8.35 -2.64
N GLY A 104 4.54 -7.18 -2.74
CA GLY A 104 3.92 -6.50 -1.61
C GLY A 104 2.82 -7.31 -0.98
N LEU A 105 1.93 -7.88 -1.79
CA LEU A 105 0.88 -8.80 -1.36
C LEU A 105 1.48 -10.02 -0.66
N ALA A 106 2.44 -10.71 -1.31
CA ALA A 106 3.09 -11.89 -0.74
C ALA A 106 3.84 -11.61 0.57
N ARG A 107 4.26 -10.36 0.82
CA ARG A 107 4.95 -9.93 2.05
C ARG A 107 4.05 -9.16 3.02
N HIS A 108 2.74 -9.11 2.78
CA HIS A 108 1.74 -8.41 3.60
C HIS A 108 2.05 -6.92 3.79
N ARG A 109 2.59 -6.26 2.76
CA ARG A 109 2.95 -4.83 2.76
C ARG A 109 1.88 -3.92 2.19
N VAL A 110 0.84 -4.52 1.61
CA VAL A 110 -0.23 -3.81 0.89
C VAL A 110 -1.49 -3.80 1.77
N PRO A 111 -1.84 -2.69 2.43
CA PRO A 111 -3.04 -2.61 3.26
C PRO A 111 -4.32 -2.46 2.43
N TRP A 112 -4.23 -1.91 1.21
CA TRP A 112 -5.38 -1.74 0.33
C TRP A 112 -4.97 -1.75 -1.15
N ILE A 113 -5.91 -2.14 -2.01
CA ILE A 113 -5.87 -2.12 -3.47
C ILE A 113 -7.20 -1.56 -3.95
N ARG A 114 -7.18 -0.73 -5.00
CA ARG A 114 -8.39 -0.23 -5.64
C ARG A 114 -8.38 -0.43 -7.15
N GLU A 115 -9.57 -0.57 -7.72
CA GLU A 115 -9.77 -0.37 -9.14
C GLU A 115 -9.51 1.09 -9.52
N VAL A 116 -8.89 1.28 -10.68
CA VAL A 116 -8.68 2.56 -11.34
C VAL A 116 -9.62 2.60 -12.54
N GLN A 117 -10.46 3.63 -12.66
CA GLN A 117 -11.48 3.70 -13.71
C GLN A 117 -11.36 4.96 -14.59
N GLY A 118 -11.94 4.84 -15.79
CA GLY A 118 -12.19 5.97 -16.68
C GLY A 118 -10.93 6.72 -17.11
N SER A 119 -11.00 8.04 -17.02
CA SER A 119 -9.92 8.95 -17.42
C SER A 119 -8.66 8.78 -16.58
N GLU A 120 -8.76 8.33 -15.33
CA GLU A 120 -7.59 8.11 -14.46
C GLU A 120 -6.71 6.99 -15.01
N GLY A 121 -7.31 5.85 -15.39
CA GLY A 121 -6.58 4.72 -15.95
C GLY A 121 -5.91 5.06 -17.28
N LEU A 122 -6.59 5.87 -18.11
CA LEU A 122 -6.09 6.36 -19.40
C LEU A 122 -4.95 7.39 -19.24
N ALA A 123 -5.05 8.26 -18.23
CA ALA A 123 -4.04 9.28 -17.95
C ALA A 123 -2.81 8.72 -17.22
N ALA A 124 -2.92 7.53 -16.61
CA ALA A 124 -1.79 6.89 -15.96
C ALA A 124 -0.68 6.57 -16.95
N ALA A 125 0.57 6.89 -16.56
CA ALA A 125 1.76 6.64 -17.35
C ALA A 125 1.84 5.18 -17.83
N GLY A 126 2.43 4.94 -19.00
CA GLY A 126 2.45 3.59 -19.59
C GLY A 126 3.14 2.52 -18.74
N ASN A 127 4.06 2.93 -17.85
CA ASN A 127 4.75 2.07 -16.90
C ASN A 127 4.09 2.02 -15.50
N ALA A 128 3.01 2.76 -15.28
CA ALA A 128 2.30 2.74 -14.00
C ALA A 128 1.63 1.37 -13.78
N THR A 129 1.69 0.87 -12.56
CA THR A 129 0.85 -0.26 -12.13
C THR A 129 -0.58 0.23 -12.01
N VAL A 130 -1.49 -0.45 -12.70
CA VAL A 130 -2.92 -0.12 -12.73
C VAL A 130 -3.69 -1.41 -12.53
N VAL A 131 -4.66 -1.39 -11.61
CA VAL A 131 -5.65 -2.46 -11.43
C VAL A 131 -6.94 -1.97 -12.08
N ASP A 132 -7.32 -2.57 -13.20
CA ASP A 132 -8.51 -2.20 -13.97
C ASP A 132 -9.77 -2.85 -13.39
N SER A 133 -9.63 -4.07 -12.84
CA SER A 133 -10.75 -4.81 -12.26
C SER A 133 -10.30 -5.72 -11.12
N ILE A 134 -11.14 -5.82 -10.09
CA ILE A 134 -11.04 -6.76 -8.99
C ILE A 134 -12.33 -7.61 -9.00
N GLN A 135 -12.16 -8.92 -9.15
CA GLN A 135 -13.27 -9.88 -9.23
C GLN A 135 -13.23 -10.80 -8.00
N TRP A 136 -14.33 -10.87 -7.25
CA TRP A 136 -14.53 -11.76 -6.11
C TRP A 136 -15.96 -12.30 -6.09
#